data_AF-A0A7C5S1M2-F1
#
_entry.id   AF-A0A7C5S1M2-F1
#
_cell.length_a   1.000
_cell.length_b   1.000
_cell.length_c   1.000
_cell.angle_alpha   90.00
_cell.angle_beta   90.00
_cell.angle_gamma   90.00
#
_symmetry.space_group_name_H-M   'P 1'
#
loop_
_entity.id
_entity.type
_entity.pdbx_description
1 polymer ?
#
loop_
_entity_poly.entity_id
_entity_poly.type
_entity_poly.pdbx_seq_one_letter_code
_entity_poly.pdbx_strand_id
1 'polypeptide(L)'
;MKQYIGNFYSSTIDFGGGALINVGLNDIFLVKFDNNGNHKWSKRFGGGDWDEGYSVSVDISGNVYETGFFSGSNIDFGGCPLSGNDDIYLIKYAP
;
A
#
# COMPACT_ATOMS: atom_id res chain seq x y z
N MET A 1 -10.05 -6.80 13.25
CA MET A 1 -9.69 -6.76 11.82
C MET A 1 -8.18 -6.75 11.73
N LYS A 2 -7.59 -7.31 10.68
CA LYS A 2 -6.13 -7.32 10.51
C LYS A 2 -5.76 -6.54 9.25
N GLN A 3 -4.69 -5.77 9.32
CA GLN A 3 -4.15 -5.00 8.19
C GLN A 3 -2.70 -5.40 7.99
N TYR A 4 -2.29 -5.53 6.74
CA TYR A 4 -0.94 -5.91 6.35
C TYR A 4 -0.48 -4.99 5.22
N ILE A 5 0.82 -4.72 5.24
CA ILE A 5 1.52 -3.99 4.20
C ILE A 5 2.75 -4.79 3.78
N GLY A 6 3.13 -4.62 2.53
CA GLY A 6 4.39 -5.08 1.99
C GLY A 6 4.49 -4.67 0.54
N ASN A 7 5.36 -5.35 -0.19
CA ASN A 7 5.53 -5.18 -1.62
C ASN A 7 5.42 -6.52 -2.35
N PHE A 8 5.21 -6.46 -3.66
CA PHE A 8 5.17 -7.65 -4.51
C PHE A 8 5.86 -7.41 -5.85
N TYR A 9 6.65 -8.40 -6.26
CA TYR A 9 7.44 -8.39 -7.50
C TYR A 9 6.74 -9.07 -8.67
N SER A 10 5.70 -9.87 -8.39
CA SER A 10 4.92 -10.53 -9.44
C SER A 10 4.11 -9.50 -10.24
N SER A 11 3.77 -9.83 -11.48
CA SER A 11 2.93 -8.97 -12.32
C SER A 11 1.56 -8.70 -11.68
N THR A 12 1.07 -9.64 -10.89
CA THR A 12 -0.15 -9.49 -10.11
C THR A 12 -0.05 -10.16 -8.75
N ILE A 13 -0.85 -9.70 -7.80
CA ILE A 13 -1.15 -10.40 -6.55
C ILE A 13 -2.65 -10.33 -6.28
N ASP A 14 -3.24 -11.39 -5.74
CA ASP A 14 -4.66 -11.41 -5.35
C ASP A 14 -4.78 -11.90 -3.90
N PHE A 15 -5.49 -11.13 -3.09
CA PHE A 15 -5.76 -11.43 -1.69
C PHE A 15 -7.17 -11.96 -1.45
N GLY A 16 -7.92 -12.28 -2.51
CA GLY A 16 -9.32 -12.72 -2.49
C GLY A 16 -10.32 -11.68 -2.99
N GLY A 17 -9.85 -10.54 -3.50
CA GLY A 17 -10.68 -9.42 -3.96
C GLY A 17 -10.51 -9.07 -5.44
N GLY A 18 -9.76 -9.88 -6.18
CA GLY A 18 -9.30 -9.59 -7.52
C GLY A 18 -7.85 -9.14 -7.55
N ALA A 19 -7.23 -9.29 -8.72
CA ALA A 19 -5.82 -9.01 -8.93
C ALA A 19 -5.51 -7.51 -8.79
N LEU A 20 -4.53 -7.21 -7.94
CA LEU A 20 -3.75 -5.98 -8.00
C LEU A 20 -2.64 -6.17 -9.04
N ILE A 21 -2.43 -5.16 -9.89
CA ILE A 21 -1.45 -5.21 -10.99
C ILE A 21 -0.22 -4.42 -10.56
N ASN A 22 0.96 -5.03 -10.65
CA ASN A 22 2.23 -4.33 -10.51
C ASN A 22 2.50 -3.52 -11.79
N VAL A 23 2.79 -2.23 -11.66
CA VAL A 23 3.12 -1.34 -12.80
C VAL A 23 4.57 -0.87 -12.82
N GLY A 24 5.38 -1.33 -11.85
CA GLY A 24 6.80 -1.02 -11.71
C GLY A 24 7.66 -2.26 -11.51
N LEU A 25 8.79 -2.08 -10.83
CA LEU A 25 9.71 -3.19 -10.48
C LEU A 25 9.18 -3.96 -9.27
N ASN A 26 8.57 -3.25 -8.32
CA ASN A 26 7.68 -3.78 -7.31
C ASN A 26 6.76 -2.69 -6.80
N ASP A 27 5.52 -3.06 -6.50
CA ASP A 27 4.52 -2.16 -5.96
C ASP A 27 4.20 -2.50 -4.50
N ILE A 28 3.75 -1.50 -3.77
CA ILE A 28 3.23 -1.62 -2.41
C ILE A 28 1.82 -2.20 -2.46
N PHE A 29 1.51 -3.13 -1.57
CA PHE A 29 0.14 -3.52 -1.28
C PHE A 29 -0.26 -3.11 0.14
N LEU A 30 -1.51 -2.69 0.29
CA LEU A 30 -2.17 -2.57 1.59
C LEU A 30 -3.42 -3.45 1.56
N VAL A 31 -3.52 -4.39 2.49
CA VAL A 31 -4.63 -5.35 2.53
C VAL A 31 -5.29 -5.40 3.90
N LYS A 32 -6.61 -5.53 3.89
CA LYS A 32 -7.44 -5.71 5.08
C LYS A 32 -8.20 -7.02 5.04
N PHE A 33 -8.12 -7.76 6.14
CA PHE A 33 -8.91 -8.95 6.41
C PHE A 33 -9.80 -8.73 7.64
N ASP A 34 -10.93 -9.45 7.70
CA ASP A 34 -11.69 -9.58 8.94
C ASP A 34 -10.97 -10.49 9.96
N ASN A 35 -11.59 -10.71 11.12
CA ASN A 35 -11.00 -11.56 12.17
C ASN A 35 -10.92 -13.04 11.78
N ASN A 36 -11.71 -13.47 10.81
CA ASN A 36 -11.75 -14.84 10.32
C ASN A 36 -10.78 -15.06 9.15
N GLY A 37 -10.07 -14.01 8.71
CA GLY A 37 -9.15 -14.07 7.57
C GLY A 37 -9.83 -13.85 6.22
N ASN A 38 -11.11 -13.47 6.17
CA ASN A 38 -11.75 -13.15 4.90
C ASN A 38 -11.30 -11.79 4.41
N HIS A 39 -11.02 -11.69 3.11
CA HIS A 39 -10.68 -10.44 2.45
C HIS A 39 -11.80 -9.41 2.63
N LYS A 40 -11.42 -8.17 2.93
CA LYS A 40 -12.34 -7.02 2.98
C LYS A 40 -12.05 -6.04 1.86
N TRP A 41 -10.79 -5.68 1.70
CA TRP A 41 -10.30 -4.86 0.59
C TRP A 41 -8.79 -4.97 0.48
N SER A 42 -8.27 -4.66 -0.70
CA SER A 42 -6.83 -4.53 -0.97
C SER A 42 -6.62 -3.35 -1.92
N LYS A 43 -5.49 -2.65 -1.75
CA LYS A 43 -5.08 -1.51 -2.56
C LYS A 43 -3.63 -1.70 -2.98
N ARG A 44 -3.28 -1.11 -4.12
CA ARG A 44 -1.92 -1.05 -4.68
C ARG A 44 -1.48 0.40 -4.75
N PHE A 45 -0.26 0.67 -4.30
CA PHE A 45 0.43 1.95 -4.44
C PHE A 45 1.78 1.72 -5.09
N GLY A 46 2.33 2.75 -5.71
CA GLY A 46 3.60 2.67 -6.43
C GLY A 46 3.52 3.22 -7.84
N GLY A 47 4.69 3.53 -8.38
CA GLY A 47 4.95 4.05 -9.72
C GLY A 47 5.60 3.01 -10.63
N GLY A 48 6.43 3.49 -11.56
CA GLY A 48 7.15 2.62 -12.50
C GLY A 48 8.44 2.00 -11.94
N ASP A 49 8.84 2.38 -10.72
CA ASP A 49 10.15 2.06 -10.14
C ASP A 49 10.00 1.10 -8.93
N TRP A 50 10.87 1.20 -7.92
CA TRP A 50 10.83 0.35 -6.71
C TRP A 50 10.05 1.02 -5.59
N ASP A 51 8.99 0.37 -5.11
CA ASP A 51 8.15 0.90 -4.04
C ASP A 51 7.97 -0.09 -2.88
N GLU A 52 8.33 0.33 -1.67
CA GLU A 52 8.37 -0.53 -0.49
C GLU A 52 7.48 -0.02 0.64
N GLY A 53 6.63 -0.90 1.14
CA GLY A 53 5.81 -0.64 2.31
C GLY A 53 6.45 -1.30 3.55
N TYR A 54 6.69 -0.51 4.60
CA TYR A 54 7.42 -0.97 5.79
C TYR A 54 6.53 -1.31 6.98
N SER A 55 5.51 -0.50 7.26
CA SER A 55 4.67 -0.69 8.44
C SER A 55 3.29 -0.09 8.25
N VAL A 56 2.31 -0.74 8.89
CA VAL A 56 0.93 -0.27 8.97
C VAL A 56 0.45 -0.33 10.42
N SER A 57 -0.20 0.74 10.87
CA SER A 57 -0.89 0.77 12.15
C SER A 57 -2.27 1.39 12.03
N VAL A 58 -3.14 1.10 12.99
CA VAL A 58 -4.52 1.57 13.00
C VAL A 58 -4.83 2.10 14.38
N ASP A 59 -5.30 3.35 14.47
CA ASP A 59 -5.72 3.90 15.75
C ASP A 59 -7.14 3.49 16.13
N ILE A 60 -7.56 3.84 17.36
CA ILE A 60 -8.89 3.51 17.88
C ILE A 60 -10.04 4.21 17.12
N SER A 61 -9.73 5.29 16.39
CA SER A 61 -10.69 5.98 15.53
C SER A 61 -10.78 5.35 14.12
N GLY A 62 -9.98 4.31 13.87
CA GLY A 62 -9.94 3.62 12.58
C GLY A 62 -9.06 4.29 11.53
N ASN A 63 -8.29 5.33 11.88
CA ASN A 63 -7.33 5.89 10.94
C ASN A 63 -6.20 4.90 10.70
N VAL A 64 -5.77 4.77 9.45
CA VAL A 64 -4.67 3.90 9.04
C VAL A 64 -3.44 4.76 8.79
N TYR A 65 -2.31 4.39 9.38
CA TYR A 65 -1.02 5.04 9.18
C TYR A 65 -0.09 4.06 8.48
N GLU A 66 0.56 4.54 7.43
CA GLU A 66 1.42 3.75 6.54
C GLU A 66 2.77 4.44 6.41
N THR A 67 3.84 3.66 6.47
CA THR A 67 5.21 4.15 6.21
C THR A 67 5.89 3.30 5.16
N GLY A 68 6.76 3.93 4.37
CA GLY A 68 7.55 3.22 3.39
C GLY A 68 8.53 4.13 2.65
N PHE A 69 8.97 3.62 1.52
CA PHE A 69 9.86 4.26 0.56
C PHE A 69 9.23 4.16 -0.83
N PHE A 70 9.42 5.19 -1.64
CA PHE A 70 9.08 5.15 -3.06
C PHE A 70 10.24 5.67 -3.90
N SER A 71 10.39 5.11 -5.09
CA SER A 71 11.31 5.58 -6.11
C SER A 71 10.53 6.18 -7.29
N GLY A 72 11.17 7.10 -8.01
CA GLY A 72 10.54 7.80 -9.13
C GLY A 72 9.77 9.05 -8.72
N SER A 73 9.55 9.92 -9.71
CA SER A 73 9.23 11.35 -9.47
C SER A 73 7.87 11.65 -8.83
N ASN A 74 6.89 10.76 -8.94
CA ASN A 74 5.53 10.99 -8.50
C ASN A 74 4.84 9.68 -8.07
N ILE A 75 4.21 9.69 -6.91
CA ILE A 75 3.34 8.63 -6.41
C ILE A 75 2.07 9.25 -5.82
N ASP A 76 0.93 8.55 -5.92
CA ASP A 76 -0.31 8.97 -5.27
C ASP A 76 -0.84 7.85 -4.36
N PHE A 77 -0.89 8.16 -3.06
CA PHE A 77 -1.48 7.32 -2.04
C PHE A 77 -2.99 7.58 -1.89
N GLY A 78 -3.71 7.58 -3.01
CA GLY A 78 -5.17 7.72 -3.04
C GLY A 78 -5.68 9.12 -2.65
N GLY A 79 -5.14 10.17 -3.28
CA GLY A 79 -5.45 11.58 -3.02
C GLY A 79 -4.36 12.32 -2.24
N CYS A 80 -3.22 11.67 -2.02
CA CYS A 80 -2.05 12.24 -1.37
C CYS A 80 -0.86 12.14 -2.34
N PRO A 81 -0.80 13.02 -3.34
CA PRO A 81 0.31 13.03 -4.28
C PRO A 81 1.59 13.46 -3.55
N LEU A 82 2.63 12.65 -3.68
CA LEU A 82 3.98 12.97 -3.26
C LEU A 82 4.86 13.10 -4.49
N SER A 83 5.66 14.16 -4.51
CA SER A 83 6.72 14.39 -5.49
C SER A 83 8.05 14.32 -4.76
N GLY A 84 9.00 13.61 -5.34
CA GLY A 84 10.26 13.29 -4.71
C GLY A 84 10.96 12.23 -5.55
N ASN A 85 12.25 12.00 -5.34
CA ASN A 85 12.92 10.86 -5.96
C ASN A 85 13.70 10.14 -4.88
N ASP A 86 13.43 8.84 -4.74
CA ASP A 86 14.00 8.01 -3.69
C ASP A 86 13.74 8.60 -2.29
N ASP A 87 12.47 8.73 -1.92
CA ASP A 87 12.04 9.39 -0.70
C ASP A 87 11.25 8.46 0.24
N ILE A 88 11.30 8.78 1.53
CA ILE A 88 10.46 8.14 2.55
C ILE A 88 9.09 8.81 2.62
N TYR A 89 8.07 8.06 3.04
CA TYR A 89 6.73 8.61 3.28
C TYR A 89 6.13 8.16 4.62
N LEU A 90 5.22 8.99 5.11
CA LEU A 90 4.23 8.68 6.14
C LEU A 90 2.87 9.20 5.65
N ILE A 91 1.92 8.29 5.44
CA ILE A 91 0.56 8.63 5.00
C ILE A 91 -0.45 8.23 6.07
N LYS A 92 -1.53 9.02 6.15
CA LYS A 92 -2.69 8.73 6.99
C LYS A 92 -3.95 8.64 6.12
N TYR A 93 -4.69 7.54 6.25
CA TYR A 93 -6.04 7.39 5.70
C TYR A 93 -7.06 7.49 6.83
N ALA A 94 -8.00 8.44 6.71
CA ALA A 94 -9.15 8.52 7.59
C ALA A 94 -10.32 7.66 7.04
N PRO A 95 -11.26 7.22 7.89
CA PRO A 95 -12.48 6.52 7.46
C PRO A 95 -13.34 7.31 6.46
#